data_AF-A0A846HJF7-F1
#
_entry.id   AF-A0A846HJF7-F1
#
_cell.length_a   1.000
_cell.length_b   1.000
_cell.length_c   1.000
_cell.angle_alpha   90.00
_cell.angle_beta   90.00
_cell.angle_gamma   90.00
#
_symmetry.space_group_name_H-M   'P 1'
#
loop_
_entity.id
_entity.type
_entity.pdbx_description
1 polymer ?
#
loop_
_entity_poly.entity_id
_entity_poly.type
_entity_poly.pdbx_seq_one_letter_code
_entity_poly.pdbx_strand_id
1 'polypeptide(L)'
;MVEAAFSKASEYLETARNSTAQSEQLPLAAALHNISHTEESHLYQGRKKASVAFVAFPDQIIRQLKELQFTNLSVVGTHQPSSEHNGRNWHGEEVSIKIELDADPRDPNISQRWVIAEGKKLAMFNSESPQLPTGTEAVATITSPPSASVIITSSKGNQLKVGQIKKYALSDRSFQGESYTISIGFKSNSDHRKPPTPLALVNGKVLGVIDKDSFAVLSEKVQAANQSIESLKFNATIQFAPATTAHLIIDPTTVRYPEEWTNKDATQEREIIKAELDNEAQGVNANTHMTQESQMIKTELLIDTTPTSNEPTEPNPTPTIIREKWEQNLITASIKAIRALPHNQNAIIQTAPVGSKHTAIYSTSNNTLQIINDQQQVVYQATRDQRATINYLTEKQKSYWQTSTGKNQQSQSER
;
A
#
# COMPACT_ATOMS: atom_id res chain seq x y z
N MET A 1 22.14 -12.18 -33.36
CA MET A 1 22.12 -10.73 -33.02
C MET A 1 21.77 -10.50 -31.55
N VAL A 2 20.63 -11.01 -31.05
CA VAL A 2 20.22 -10.92 -29.63
C VAL A 2 21.30 -11.45 -28.67
N GLU A 3 21.86 -12.61 -28.97
CA GLU A 3 22.88 -13.30 -28.17
C GLU A 3 24.16 -12.48 -27.97
N ALA A 4 24.65 -11.81 -29.03
CA ALA A 4 25.80 -10.91 -28.96
C ALA A 4 25.52 -9.64 -28.12
N ALA A 5 24.27 -9.17 -28.12
CA ALA A 5 23.86 -8.04 -27.26
C ALA A 5 23.83 -8.45 -25.78
N PHE A 6 23.38 -9.67 -25.47
CA PHE A 6 23.47 -10.22 -24.10
C PHE A 6 24.91 -10.45 -23.65
N SER A 7 25.78 -11.02 -24.50
CA SER A 7 27.20 -11.21 -24.16
C SER A 7 27.87 -9.87 -23.83
N LYS A 8 27.66 -8.84 -24.65
CA LYS A 8 28.21 -7.50 -24.44
C LYS A 8 27.65 -6.80 -23.20
N ALA A 9 26.39 -7.09 -22.85
CA ALA A 9 25.79 -6.63 -21.60
C ALA A 9 26.40 -7.34 -20.38
N SER A 10 26.66 -8.64 -20.46
CA SER A 10 27.35 -9.42 -19.41
C SER A 10 28.78 -8.93 -19.17
N GLU A 11 29.58 -8.73 -20.23
CA GLU A 11 30.93 -8.15 -20.15
C GLU A 11 30.93 -6.77 -19.47
N TYR A 12 29.95 -5.92 -19.79
CA TYR A 12 29.80 -4.61 -19.17
C TYR A 12 29.46 -4.72 -17.67
N LEU A 13 28.58 -5.65 -17.29
CA LEU A 13 28.22 -5.89 -15.88
C LEU A 13 29.38 -6.49 -15.08
N GLU A 14 30.15 -7.43 -15.64
CA GLU A 14 31.37 -7.95 -15.01
C GLU A 14 32.43 -6.85 -14.85
N THR A 15 32.62 -6.02 -15.88
CA THR A 15 33.54 -4.87 -15.81
C THR A 15 33.13 -3.91 -14.70
N ALA A 16 31.85 -3.53 -14.63
CA ALA A 16 31.31 -2.66 -13.59
C ALA A 16 31.43 -3.28 -12.18
N ARG A 17 31.18 -4.58 -12.04
CA ARG A 17 31.36 -5.32 -10.78
C ARG A 17 32.82 -5.30 -10.33
N ASN A 18 33.74 -5.59 -11.25
CA ASN A 18 35.18 -5.67 -10.97
C ASN A 18 35.83 -4.30 -10.75
N SER A 19 35.28 -3.22 -11.33
CA SER A 19 35.72 -1.84 -11.08
C SER A 19 35.14 -1.22 -9.81
N THR A 20 34.11 -1.83 -9.19
CA THR A 20 33.47 -1.32 -7.98
C THR A 20 34.20 -1.83 -6.73
N ALA A 21 34.63 -0.91 -5.85
CA ALA A 21 35.30 -1.25 -4.61
C ALA A 21 34.42 -2.15 -3.71
N GLN A 22 35.02 -3.11 -3.01
CA GLN A 22 34.28 -4.14 -2.27
C GLN A 22 33.32 -3.57 -1.19
N SER A 23 33.65 -2.40 -0.62
CA SER A 23 32.80 -1.64 0.30
C SER A 23 31.56 -1.01 -0.35
N GLU A 24 31.58 -0.76 -1.65
CA GLU A 24 30.53 -0.07 -2.41
C GLU A 24 29.59 -1.05 -3.13
N GLN A 25 30.01 -2.30 -3.32
CA GLN A 25 29.22 -3.33 -4.00
C GLN A 25 27.87 -3.60 -3.32
N LEU A 26 27.79 -3.58 -1.99
CA LEU A 26 26.54 -3.82 -1.25
C LEU A 26 25.56 -2.63 -1.36
N PRO A 27 25.96 -1.36 -1.13
CA PRO A 27 25.14 -0.19 -1.45
C PRO A 27 24.67 -0.15 -2.92
N LEU A 28 25.54 -0.49 -3.86
CA LEU A 28 25.21 -0.48 -5.29
C LEU A 28 24.23 -1.60 -5.66
N ALA A 29 24.39 -2.81 -5.10
CA ALA A 29 23.43 -3.90 -5.23
C ALA A 29 22.04 -3.51 -4.69
N ALA A 30 21.98 -2.89 -3.50
CA ALA A 30 20.73 -2.41 -2.92
C ALA A 30 20.07 -1.29 -3.75
N ALA A 31 20.86 -0.35 -4.28
CA ALA A 31 20.37 0.69 -5.18
C ALA A 31 19.80 0.10 -6.48
N LEU A 32 20.49 -0.86 -7.11
CA LEU A 32 20.00 -1.55 -8.30
C LEU A 32 18.78 -2.42 -8.01
N HIS A 33 18.72 -3.07 -6.85
CA HIS A 33 17.54 -3.81 -6.40
C HIS A 33 16.34 -2.87 -6.29
N ASN A 34 16.48 -1.74 -5.60
CA ASN A 34 15.40 -0.75 -5.47
C ASN A 34 14.97 -0.20 -6.84
N ILE A 35 15.91 0.26 -7.68
CA ILE A 35 15.62 0.78 -9.03
C ILE A 35 14.91 -0.25 -9.92
N SER A 36 15.14 -1.56 -9.70
CA SER A 36 14.54 -2.64 -10.47
C SER A 36 13.22 -3.19 -9.89
N HIS A 37 12.85 -2.79 -8.67
CA HIS A 37 11.61 -3.19 -7.99
C HIS A 37 10.67 -2.01 -7.67
N THR A 38 11.04 -0.75 -7.95
CA THR A 38 10.09 0.37 -7.96
C THR A 38 8.93 0.03 -8.90
N GLU A 39 7.69 0.11 -8.40
CA GLU A 39 6.51 -0.23 -9.19
C GLU A 39 6.41 0.59 -10.48
N GLU A 40 5.75 0.00 -11.47
CA GLU A 40 5.45 0.64 -12.75
C GLU A 40 4.50 1.83 -12.53
N SER A 41 5.07 3.02 -12.31
CA SER A 41 4.38 4.23 -12.75
C SER A 41 4.03 4.05 -14.24
N HIS A 42 2.85 4.53 -14.67
CA HIS A 42 2.27 4.36 -16.01
C HIS A 42 3.11 4.92 -17.19
N LEU A 43 4.38 5.23 -16.95
CA LEU A 43 5.28 6.05 -17.73
C LEU A 43 6.62 5.33 -18.03
N TYR A 44 6.82 4.11 -17.51
CA TYR A 44 8.01 3.30 -17.78
C TYR A 44 7.65 2.02 -18.53
N GLN A 45 7.63 2.06 -19.87
CA GLN A 45 7.44 0.87 -20.74
C GLN A 45 8.70 -0.04 -20.80
N GLY A 46 9.53 -0.03 -19.76
CA GLY A 46 10.74 -0.83 -19.68
C GLY A 46 10.48 -2.15 -18.96
N ARG A 47 10.72 -3.29 -19.63
CA ARG A 47 10.62 -4.63 -19.02
C ARG A 47 11.34 -4.67 -17.67
N LYS A 48 10.67 -5.22 -16.64
CA LYS A 48 11.16 -5.34 -15.25
C LYS A 48 12.61 -5.83 -15.21
N LYS A 49 13.51 -5.00 -14.70
CA LYS A 49 14.97 -5.23 -14.71
C LYS A 49 15.49 -5.93 -13.45
N ALA A 50 14.63 -6.60 -12.67
CA ALA A 50 15.02 -7.29 -11.44
C ALA A 50 16.20 -8.24 -11.68
N SER A 51 16.19 -8.94 -12.82
CA SER A 51 17.29 -9.80 -13.29
C SER A 51 18.65 -9.10 -13.40
N VAL A 52 18.71 -7.79 -13.69
CA VAL A 52 19.98 -7.05 -13.79
C VAL A 52 20.67 -6.94 -12.43
N ALA A 53 19.90 -6.77 -11.35
CA ALA A 53 20.47 -6.77 -10.00
C ALA A 53 21.05 -8.15 -9.66
N PHE A 54 20.28 -9.22 -9.90
CA PHE A 54 20.73 -10.61 -9.69
C PHE A 54 21.95 -11.00 -10.53
N VAL A 55 22.06 -10.51 -11.77
CA VAL A 55 23.22 -10.79 -12.65
C VAL A 55 24.46 -9.97 -12.24
N ALA A 56 24.29 -8.70 -11.85
CA ALA A 56 25.40 -7.82 -11.49
C ALA A 56 26.02 -8.16 -10.12
N PHE A 57 25.19 -8.50 -9.12
CA PHE A 57 25.60 -8.72 -7.73
C PHE A 57 24.98 -9.98 -7.10
N PRO A 58 25.15 -11.17 -7.73
CA PRO A 58 24.52 -12.40 -7.28
C PRO A 58 24.93 -12.76 -5.84
N ASP A 59 26.20 -12.67 -5.49
CA ASP A 59 26.71 -13.09 -4.18
C ASP A 59 26.22 -12.17 -3.04
N GLN A 60 26.11 -10.88 -3.31
CA GLN A 60 25.60 -9.89 -2.35
C GLN A 60 24.11 -10.08 -2.12
N ILE A 61 23.33 -10.28 -3.19
CA ILE A 61 21.88 -10.52 -3.08
C ILE A 61 21.59 -11.89 -2.46
N ILE A 62 22.32 -12.95 -2.85
CA ILE A 62 22.21 -14.27 -2.22
C ILE A 62 22.58 -14.19 -0.73
N ARG A 63 23.55 -13.37 -0.33
CA ARG A 63 23.87 -13.15 1.09
C ARG A 63 22.73 -12.44 1.82
N GLN A 64 22.18 -11.36 1.26
CA GLN A 64 21.02 -10.66 1.81
C GLN A 64 19.72 -11.49 1.82
N LEU A 65 19.63 -12.51 0.96
CA LEU A 65 18.49 -13.43 0.88
C LEU A 65 18.65 -14.65 1.80
N LYS A 66 19.90 -15.05 2.11
CA LYS A 66 20.22 -16.08 3.11
C LYS A 66 19.99 -15.59 4.55
N GLU A 67 19.99 -14.27 4.76
CA GLU A 67 19.61 -13.66 6.03
C GLU A 67 18.09 -13.44 6.06
N LEU A 68 17.40 -13.99 7.08
CA LEU A 68 15.95 -13.78 7.24
C LEU A 68 15.66 -12.31 7.51
N GLN A 69 15.13 -11.61 6.52
CA GLN A 69 14.87 -10.16 6.63
C GLN A 69 13.71 -9.82 7.60
N PHE A 70 12.86 -10.79 7.94
CA PHE A 70 11.69 -10.59 8.79
C PHE A 70 11.63 -11.61 9.94
N THR A 71 12.29 -11.28 11.06
CA THR A 71 12.23 -12.06 12.31
C THR A 71 11.05 -11.67 13.19
N ASN A 72 10.70 -10.38 13.23
CA ASN A 72 9.66 -9.83 14.10
C ASN A 72 8.33 -9.71 13.35
N LEU A 73 7.37 -10.58 13.67
CA LEU A 73 6.04 -10.60 13.06
C LEU A 73 4.97 -10.30 14.12
N SER A 74 3.77 -9.90 13.67
CA SER A 74 2.60 -9.78 14.56
C SER A 74 1.33 -10.31 13.91
N VAL A 75 0.49 -10.94 14.74
CA VAL A 75 -0.79 -11.52 14.35
C VAL A 75 -1.94 -10.91 15.14
N VAL A 76 -3.13 -10.89 14.55
CA VAL A 76 -4.33 -10.26 15.11
C VAL A 76 -5.52 -11.22 15.08
N GLY A 77 -6.33 -11.18 16.14
CA GLY A 77 -7.50 -12.07 16.27
C GLY A 77 -7.26 -13.31 17.13
N THR A 78 -6.18 -13.36 17.91
CA THR A 78 -5.87 -14.47 18.85
C THR A 78 -6.99 -14.78 19.86
N HIS A 79 -7.85 -13.78 20.13
CA HIS A 79 -9.02 -13.82 21.01
C HIS A 79 -10.34 -14.21 20.31
N GLN A 80 -10.32 -14.43 18.98
CA GLN A 80 -11.51 -14.73 18.19
C GLN A 80 -11.84 -16.23 18.27
N PRO A 81 -13.10 -16.65 18.07
CA PRO A 81 -13.46 -18.07 18.03
C PRO A 81 -12.76 -18.89 16.93
N SER A 82 -12.23 -18.22 15.91
CA SER A 82 -11.44 -18.82 14.83
C SER A 82 -9.97 -19.07 15.19
N SER A 83 -9.51 -18.57 16.34
CA SER A 83 -8.24 -18.96 16.98
C SER A 83 -8.48 -20.21 17.83
N GLU A 84 -7.75 -21.28 17.56
CA GLU A 84 -7.74 -22.49 18.38
C GLU A 84 -6.89 -22.34 19.65
N HIS A 85 -6.13 -21.24 19.74
CA HIS A 85 -5.39 -20.81 20.93
C HIS A 85 -6.13 -19.71 21.73
N ASN A 86 -7.44 -19.55 21.51
CA ASN A 86 -8.24 -18.52 22.16
C ASN A 86 -8.18 -18.64 23.70
N GLY A 87 -7.92 -17.51 24.36
CA GLY A 87 -7.77 -17.43 25.82
C GLY A 87 -6.37 -17.77 26.35
N ARG A 88 -5.46 -18.32 25.53
CA ARG A 88 -4.05 -18.51 25.92
C ARG A 88 -3.32 -17.17 25.92
N ASN A 89 -2.69 -16.85 27.05
CA ASN A 89 -1.70 -15.77 27.13
C ASN A 89 -0.31 -16.39 26.94
N TRP A 90 0.42 -15.90 25.95
CA TRP A 90 1.77 -16.34 25.63
C TRP A 90 2.80 -15.49 26.39
N HIS A 91 3.79 -16.14 26.99
CA HIS A 91 4.78 -15.56 27.89
C HIS A 91 6.22 -15.69 27.37
N GLY A 92 6.39 -16.06 26.10
CA GLY A 92 7.69 -16.30 25.47
C GLY A 92 7.98 -17.77 25.21
N GLU A 93 6.96 -18.61 25.06
CA GLU A 93 7.16 -19.99 24.64
C GLU A 93 7.72 -20.07 23.22
N GLU A 94 8.73 -20.91 23.01
CA GLU A 94 9.20 -21.31 21.69
C GLU A 94 8.29 -22.42 21.14
N VAL A 95 7.71 -22.20 19.97
CA VAL A 95 6.81 -23.16 19.31
C VAL A 95 7.12 -23.30 17.83
N SER A 96 6.89 -24.50 17.30
CA SER A 96 6.88 -24.71 15.85
C SER A 96 5.69 -23.95 15.25
N ILE A 97 5.98 -23.09 14.28
CA ILE A 97 5.00 -22.38 13.46
C ILE A 97 5.06 -22.84 12.01
N LYS A 98 3.92 -22.71 11.33
CA LYS A 98 3.77 -22.91 9.90
C LYS A 98 2.81 -21.87 9.32
N ILE A 99 3.09 -21.39 8.12
CA ILE A 99 2.23 -20.45 7.42
C ILE A 99 1.33 -21.20 6.44
N GLU A 100 0.02 -21.08 6.61
CA GLU A 100 -0.96 -21.75 5.74
C GLU A 100 -1.95 -20.75 5.15
N LEU A 101 -2.62 -21.14 4.08
CA LEU A 101 -3.63 -20.32 3.42
C LEU A 101 -5.01 -20.92 3.74
N ASP A 102 -5.88 -20.14 4.36
CA ASP A 102 -7.23 -20.58 4.77
C ASP A 102 -8.21 -19.40 4.68
N ALA A 103 -9.51 -19.66 4.75
CA ALA A 103 -10.55 -18.65 4.64
C ALA A 103 -10.43 -17.53 5.72
N ASP A 104 -10.75 -16.29 5.34
CA ASP A 104 -11.02 -15.21 6.31
C ASP A 104 -12.33 -15.55 7.05
N PRO A 105 -12.35 -15.56 8.40
CA PRO A 105 -13.56 -15.85 9.17
C PRO A 105 -14.68 -14.81 9.01
N ARG A 106 -14.41 -13.69 8.33
CA ARG A 106 -15.36 -12.61 8.00
C ARG A 106 -15.90 -12.73 6.57
N ASP A 107 -15.11 -13.28 5.64
CA ASP A 107 -15.51 -13.54 4.26
C ASP A 107 -14.90 -14.87 3.78
N PRO A 108 -15.65 -15.97 3.83
CA PRO A 108 -15.17 -17.29 3.43
C PRO A 108 -14.71 -17.41 1.97
N ASN A 109 -15.02 -16.44 1.11
CA ASN A 109 -14.59 -16.43 -0.29
C ASN A 109 -13.14 -15.93 -0.46
N ILE A 110 -12.60 -15.24 0.55
CA ILE A 110 -11.24 -14.70 0.54
C ILE A 110 -10.34 -15.63 1.34
N SER A 111 -9.25 -16.09 0.72
CA SER A 111 -8.21 -16.84 1.43
C SER A 111 -7.13 -15.89 1.96
N GLN A 112 -6.81 -15.99 3.24
CA GLN A 112 -5.80 -15.19 3.93
C GLN A 112 -4.68 -16.09 4.49
N ARG A 113 -3.50 -15.49 4.74
CA ARG A 113 -2.38 -16.18 5.40
C ARG A 113 -2.60 -16.25 6.91
N TRP A 114 -2.63 -17.48 7.40
CA TRP A 114 -2.74 -17.84 8.81
C TRP A 114 -1.40 -18.30 9.35
N VAL A 115 -1.11 -17.92 10.59
CA VAL A 115 -0.06 -18.57 11.39
C VAL A 115 -0.70 -19.73 12.12
N ILE A 116 -0.19 -20.92 11.86
CA ILE A 116 -0.45 -22.16 12.59
C ILE A 116 0.67 -22.30 13.61
N ALA A 117 0.33 -22.46 14.90
CA ALA A 117 1.29 -22.70 15.98
C ALA A 117 0.94 -24.03 16.66
N GLU A 118 1.93 -24.89 16.87
CA GLU A 118 1.73 -26.25 17.44
C GLU A 118 0.68 -27.09 16.67
N GLY A 119 0.58 -26.88 15.35
CA GLY A 119 -0.40 -27.56 14.48
C GLY A 119 -1.84 -27.03 14.59
N LYS A 120 -2.06 -25.89 15.27
CA LYS A 120 -3.38 -25.27 15.48
C LYS A 120 -3.41 -23.81 15.01
N LYS A 121 -4.55 -23.32 14.55
CA LYS A 121 -4.73 -21.92 14.09
C LYS A 121 -4.52 -20.94 15.24
N LEU A 122 -3.50 -20.08 15.11
CA LEU A 122 -3.25 -19.00 16.07
C LEU A 122 -4.01 -17.73 15.69
N ALA A 123 -3.70 -17.16 14.52
CA ALA A 123 -4.29 -15.91 14.04
C ALA A 123 -3.79 -15.58 12.63
N MET A 124 -4.42 -14.59 12.00
CA MET A 124 -3.98 -13.99 10.73
C MET A 124 -2.93 -12.91 10.98
N PHE A 125 -2.08 -12.63 10.01
CA PHE A 125 -1.12 -11.52 10.09
C PHE A 125 -1.82 -10.17 10.29
N ASN A 126 -1.23 -9.29 11.11
CA ASN A 126 -1.57 -7.89 11.15
C ASN A 126 -1.22 -7.23 9.80
N SER A 127 -2.03 -6.27 9.32
CA SER A 127 -1.81 -5.59 8.03
C SER A 127 -0.52 -4.78 7.96
N GLU A 128 0.00 -4.36 9.11
CA GLU A 128 1.28 -3.65 9.25
C GLU A 128 2.47 -4.60 9.51
N SER A 129 2.21 -5.90 9.69
CA SER A 129 3.27 -6.90 9.87
C SER A 129 3.87 -7.30 8.51
N PRO A 130 5.20 -7.48 8.41
CA PRO A 130 5.73 -8.33 7.34
C PRO A 130 5.09 -9.73 7.42
N GLN A 131 4.98 -10.38 6.27
CA GLN A 131 4.38 -11.71 6.13
C GLN A 131 5.39 -12.66 5.52
N LEU A 132 5.39 -13.90 6.00
CA LEU A 132 6.17 -14.97 5.39
C LEU A 132 5.37 -15.67 4.27
N PRO A 133 6.05 -16.31 3.31
CA PRO A 133 5.41 -17.14 2.30
C PRO A 133 4.54 -18.25 2.90
N THR A 134 3.45 -18.59 2.21
CA THR A 134 2.68 -19.80 2.52
C THR A 134 3.56 -21.03 2.36
N GLY A 135 3.49 -21.97 3.29
CA GLY A 135 4.34 -23.15 3.34
C GLY A 135 5.65 -22.97 4.12
N THR A 136 5.97 -21.76 4.60
CA THR A 136 7.13 -21.56 5.48
C THR A 136 6.89 -22.20 6.85
N GLU A 137 7.86 -22.98 7.31
CA GLU A 137 7.95 -23.58 8.65
C GLU A 137 9.12 -22.95 9.42
N ALA A 138 8.97 -22.72 10.73
CA ALA A 138 10.05 -22.23 11.59
C ALA A 138 9.74 -22.50 13.07
N VAL A 139 10.70 -22.23 13.96
CA VAL A 139 10.45 -22.04 15.39
C VAL A 139 10.32 -20.55 15.67
N ALA A 140 9.33 -20.18 16.49
CA ALA A 140 9.11 -18.81 16.92
C ALA A 140 8.84 -18.71 18.42
N THR A 141 9.45 -17.73 19.08
CA THR A 141 9.06 -17.27 20.41
C THR A 141 7.79 -16.44 20.30
N ILE A 142 6.70 -16.85 20.96
CA ILE A 142 5.42 -16.13 20.93
C ILE A 142 5.19 -15.39 22.24
N THR A 143 4.79 -14.11 22.16
CA THR A 143 4.44 -13.28 23.32
C THR A 143 3.11 -12.56 23.13
N SER A 144 2.28 -12.57 24.18
CA SER A 144 1.02 -11.80 24.22
C SER A 144 1.27 -10.44 24.87
N PRO A 145 1.09 -9.31 24.15
CA PRO A 145 1.21 -8.00 24.75
C PRO A 145 0.08 -7.76 25.78
N PRO A 146 0.30 -6.91 26.80
CA PRO A 146 -0.73 -6.58 27.78
C PRO A 146 -1.97 -6.02 27.09
N SER A 147 -3.12 -6.65 27.37
CA SER A 147 -4.40 -6.31 26.75
C SER A 147 -4.76 -4.83 26.95
N ALA A 148 -5.37 -4.23 25.93
CA ALA A 148 -5.85 -2.85 25.99
C ALA A 148 -7.31 -2.75 26.47
N SER A 149 -7.85 -3.86 27.03
CA SER A 149 -9.21 -3.93 27.59
C SER A 149 -9.26 -4.76 28.88
N VAL A 150 -10.28 -4.51 29.68
CA VAL A 150 -10.65 -5.29 30.88
C VAL A 150 -12.10 -5.76 30.78
N ILE A 151 -12.41 -6.86 31.47
CA ILE A 151 -13.74 -7.38 31.69
C ILE A 151 -14.10 -7.10 33.15
N ILE A 152 -15.18 -6.36 33.36
CA ILE A 152 -15.77 -6.09 34.67
C ILE A 152 -16.89 -7.11 34.89
N THR A 153 -16.77 -7.97 35.91
CA THR A 153 -17.80 -8.97 36.24
C THR A 153 -18.53 -8.58 37.52
N SER A 154 -19.81 -8.23 37.41
CA SER A 154 -20.67 -7.93 38.55
C SER A 154 -20.88 -9.17 39.44
N SER A 155 -21.24 -8.95 40.71
CA SER A 155 -21.61 -10.03 41.65
C SER A 155 -22.76 -10.95 41.18
N LYS A 156 -23.54 -10.52 40.19
CA LYS A 156 -24.60 -11.30 39.54
C LYS A 156 -24.15 -11.98 38.23
N GLY A 157 -22.86 -12.07 37.96
CA GLY A 157 -22.28 -12.71 36.77
C GLY A 157 -22.38 -11.90 35.46
N ASN A 158 -23.06 -10.75 35.44
CA ASN A 158 -23.07 -9.89 34.25
C ASN A 158 -21.66 -9.33 33.99
N GLN A 159 -21.20 -9.44 32.74
CA GLN A 159 -19.92 -8.91 32.29
C GLN A 159 -20.09 -7.60 31.51
N LEU A 160 -19.13 -6.70 31.65
CA LEU A 160 -19.04 -5.44 30.93
C LEU A 160 -17.61 -5.26 30.41
N LYS A 161 -17.45 -5.18 29.08
CA LYS A 161 -16.14 -4.97 28.46
C LYS A 161 -15.80 -3.47 28.42
N VAL A 162 -14.59 -3.13 28.86
CA VAL A 162 -14.08 -1.75 28.89
C VAL A 162 -12.73 -1.70 28.19
N GLY A 163 -12.63 -0.91 27.13
CA GLY A 163 -11.43 -0.73 26.33
C GLY A 163 -10.67 0.57 26.62
N GLN A 164 -9.54 0.73 25.94
CA GLN A 164 -8.67 1.92 25.96
C GLN A 164 -8.04 2.24 27.32
N ILE A 165 -7.93 1.26 28.24
CA ILE A 165 -7.34 1.43 29.59
C ILE A 165 -5.96 2.12 29.60
N LYS A 166 -5.11 1.87 28.58
CA LYS A 166 -3.79 2.50 28.42
C LYS A 166 -3.83 4.03 28.23
N LYS A 167 -5.00 4.65 28.00
CA LYS A 167 -5.16 6.11 27.82
C LYS A 167 -5.65 6.84 29.08
N TYR A 168 -5.90 6.14 30.18
CA TYR A 168 -6.56 6.69 31.37
C TYR A 168 -5.76 6.43 32.65
N ALA A 169 -6.21 7.02 33.76
CA ALA A 169 -5.49 7.12 35.04
C ALA A 169 -5.26 5.80 35.80
N LEU A 170 -5.47 4.66 35.16
CA LEU A 170 -5.30 3.31 35.68
C LEU A 170 -4.52 2.40 34.71
N SER A 171 -3.77 2.98 33.76
CA SER A 171 -2.95 2.26 32.77
C SER A 171 -1.95 1.28 33.38
N ASP A 172 -1.36 1.65 34.52
CA ASP A 172 -0.18 0.98 35.10
C ASP A 172 -0.56 0.05 36.26
N ARG A 173 -1.87 -0.13 36.51
CA ARG A 173 -2.37 -0.96 37.62
C ARG A 173 -2.71 -2.37 37.14
N SER A 174 -2.16 -3.38 37.80
CA SER A 174 -2.59 -4.76 37.62
C SER A 174 -3.94 -5.00 38.31
N PHE A 175 -4.90 -5.58 37.60
CA PHE A 175 -6.19 -5.99 38.14
C PHE A 175 -6.18 -7.49 38.43
N GLN A 176 -5.98 -7.88 39.68
CA GLN A 176 -5.90 -9.27 40.13
C GLN A 176 -7.25 -9.80 40.70
N GLY A 177 -8.37 -9.44 40.08
CA GLY A 177 -9.70 -9.92 40.51
C GLY A 177 -10.24 -9.31 41.81
N GLU A 178 -9.59 -8.27 42.35
CA GLU A 178 -10.12 -7.45 43.45
C GLU A 178 -11.52 -6.92 43.12
N SER A 179 -12.37 -6.80 44.14
CA SER A 179 -13.70 -6.19 44.02
C SER A 179 -13.61 -4.67 44.15
N TYR A 180 -14.17 -3.96 43.19
CA TYR A 180 -14.23 -2.50 43.15
C TYR A 180 -15.66 -2.00 43.01
N THR A 181 -15.94 -0.81 43.52
CA THR A 181 -17.19 -0.09 43.22
C THR A 181 -17.04 0.63 41.88
N ILE A 182 -17.82 0.18 40.91
CA ILE A 182 -17.89 0.71 39.55
C ILE A 182 -19.04 1.71 39.46
N SER A 183 -18.83 2.83 38.79
CA SER A 183 -19.88 3.77 38.38
C SER A 183 -19.74 4.12 36.90
N ILE A 184 -20.86 4.44 36.25
CA ILE A 184 -20.88 4.84 34.84
C ILE A 184 -20.88 6.36 34.75
N GLY A 185 -20.08 6.92 33.84
CA GLY A 185 -20.08 8.34 33.52
C GLY A 185 -20.05 8.55 32.01
N PHE A 186 -20.28 9.78 31.56
CA PHE A 186 -20.34 10.11 30.14
C PHE A 186 -19.37 11.22 29.79
N LYS A 187 -18.56 11.01 28.74
CA LYS A 187 -17.77 12.07 28.14
C LYS A 187 -18.58 12.71 27.02
N SER A 188 -18.93 13.99 27.20
CA SER A 188 -19.50 14.79 26.11
C SER A 188 -18.50 14.88 24.95
N ASN A 189 -18.99 14.68 23.73
CA ASN A 189 -18.20 14.80 22.51
C ASN A 189 -18.29 16.24 21.98
N SER A 190 -17.20 16.76 21.40
CA SER A 190 -17.17 18.08 20.77
C SER A 190 -18.05 18.19 19.52
N ASP A 191 -18.45 17.04 18.96
CA ASP A 191 -19.45 16.93 17.90
C ASP A 191 -20.79 16.51 18.54
N HIS A 192 -21.71 17.46 18.65
CA HIS A 192 -23.05 17.25 19.24
C HIS A 192 -23.91 16.22 18.48
N ARG A 193 -23.52 15.81 17.27
CA ARG A 193 -24.22 14.75 16.52
C ARG A 193 -23.86 13.34 16.99
N LYS A 194 -22.81 13.19 17.81
CA LYS A 194 -22.37 11.91 18.37
C LYS A 194 -22.89 11.76 19.79
N PRO A 195 -23.48 10.61 20.16
CA PRO A 195 -23.91 10.38 21.53
C PRO A 195 -22.72 10.49 22.50
N PRO A 196 -22.94 10.88 23.76
CA PRO A 196 -21.87 10.92 24.77
C PRO A 196 -21.18 9.56 24.90
N THR A 197 -19.85 9.56 24.99
CA THR A 197 -19.07 8.32 25.07
C THR A 197 -19.16 7.75 26.49
N PRO A 198 -19.68 6.51 26.69
CA PRO A 198 -19.80 5.91 28.01
C PRO A 198 -18.43 5.51 28.57
N LEU A 199 -18.18 5.88 29.82
CA LEU A 199 -16.95 5.62 30.56
C LEU A 199 -17.25 4.77 31.79
N ALA A 200 -16.37 3.81 32.08
CA ALA A 200 -16.35 3.13 33.37
C ALA A 200 -15.43 3.89 34.33
N LEU A 201 -15.89 4.12 35.55
CA LEU A 201 -15.11 4.72 36.62
C LEU A 201 -14.96 3.74 37.78
N VAL A 202 -13.74 3.66 38.33
CA VAL A 202 -13.38 2.89 39.51
C VAL A 202 -13.01 3.88 40.61
N ASN A 203 -13.77 3.87 41.71
CA ASN A 203 -13.57 4.79 42.84
C ASN A 203 -13.45 6.28 42.39
N GLY A 204 -14.26 6.68 41.40
CA GLY A 204 -14.26 8.04 40.85
C GLY A 204 -13.15 8.36 39.83
N LYS A 205 -12.20 7.46 39.56
CA LYS A 205 -11.20 7.60 38.49
C LYS A 205 -11.65 6.89 37.22
N VAL A 206 -11.43 7.50 36.05
CA VAL A 206 -11.76 6.85 34.76
C VAL A 206 -10.85 5.65 34.52
N LEU A 207 -11.46 4.49 34.28
CA LEU A 207 -10.79 3.25 33.88
C LEU A 207 -10.64 3.17 32.37
N GLY A 208 -11.73 3.43 31.63
CA GLY A 208 -11.72 3.32 30.16
C GLY A 208 -13.09 3.57 29.54
N VAL A 209 -13.17 3.34 28.23
CA VAL A 209 -14.40 3.48 27.42
C VAL A 209 -15.14 2.16 27.43
N ILE A 210 -16.45 2.19 27.73
CA ILE A 210 -17.29 1.00 27.70
C ILE A 210 -17.54 0.60 26.24
N ASP A 211 -17.38 -0.69 25.92
CA ASP A 211 -17.64 -1.23 24.59
C ASP A 211 -19.12 -1.04 24.20
N LYS A 212 -19.41 -0.73 22.93
CA LYS A 212 -20.74 -0.35 22.44
C LYS A 212 -21.79 -1.43 22.76
N ASP A 213 -21.45 -2.69 22.54
CA ASP A 213 -22.39 -3.80 22.68
C ASP A 213 -22.60 -4.13 24.17
N SER A 214 -21.54 -4.03 24.97
CA SER A 214 -21.61 -4.09 26.43
C SER A 214 -22.47 -2.97 27.02
N PHE A 215 -22.37 -1.74 26.47
CA PHE A 215 -23.19 -0.61 26.91
C PHE A 215 -24.66 -0.76 26.53
N ALA A 216 -24.97 -1.30 25.34
CA ALA A 216 -26.34 -1.56 24.93
C ALA A 216 -27.05 -2.54 25.89
N VAL A 217 -26.41 -3.68 26.20
CA VAL A 217 -26.93 -4.69 27.15
C VAL A 217 -27.06 -4.12 28.56
N LEU A 218 -26.12 -3.26 28.99
CA LEU A 218 -26.24 -2.56 30.28
C LEU A 218 -27.44 -1.61 30.30
N SER A 219 -27.59 -0.80 29.25
CA SER A 219 -28.67 0.18 29.12
C SER A 219 -30.04 -0.49 29.15
N GLU A 220 -30.23 -1.58 28.41
CA GLU A 220 -31.46 -2.38 28.39
C GLU A 220 -31.81 -2.91 29.80
N LYS A 221 -30.84 -3.52 30.49
CA LYS A 221 -31.04 -4.06 31.85
C LYS A 221 -31.33 -2.97 32.89
N VAL A 222 -30.74 -1.79 32.76
CA VAL A 222 -30.96 -0.65 33.66
C VAL A 222 -32.33 0.00 33.41
N GLN A 223 -32.75 0.12 32.15
CA GLN A 223 -34.09 0.58 31.77
C GLN A 223 -35.18 -0.39 32.26
N ALA A 224 -34.98 -1.71 32.09
CA ALA A 224 -35.89 -2.73 32.62
C ALA A 224 -36.01 -2.69 34.16
N ALA A 225 -35.00 -2.18 34.85
CA ALA A 225 -35.00 -1.97 36.31
C ALA A 225 -35.56 -0.59 36.75
N ASN A 226 -36.01 0.27 35.81
CA ASN A 226 -36.41 1.66 36.05
C ASN A 226 -35.36 2.51 36.79
N GLN A 227 -34.07 2.26 36.53
CA GLN A 227 -32.95 3.01 37.12
C GLN A 227 -32.30 3.96 36.11
N SER A 228 -31.57 4.96 36.59
CA SER A 228 -30.70 5.79 35.74
C SER A 228 -29.30 5.18 35.65
N ILE A 229 -28.71 5.18 34.46
CA ILE A 229 -27.36 4.66 34.22
C ILE A 229 -26.32 5.52 34.96
N GLU A 230 -26.53 6.83 35.10
CA GLU A 230 -25.61 7.75 35.76
C GLU A 230 -25.56 7.58 37.28
N SER A 231 -26.66 7.13 37.90
CA SER A 231 -26.69 6.84 39.34
C SER A 231 -26.29 5.40 39.67
N LEU A 232 -26.11 4.54 38.67
CA LEU A 232 -25.75 3.14 38.86
C LEU A 232 -24.36 3.00 39.48
N LYS A 233 -24.32 2.41 40.67
CA LYS A 233 -23.11 1.97 41.36
C LYS A 233 -23.25 0.50 41.73
N PHE A 234 -22.25 -0.30 41.39
CA PHE A 234 -22.25 -1.73 41.69
C PHE A 234 -20.85 -2.24 42.01
N ASN A 235 -20.77 -3.29 42.83
CA ASN A 235 -19.51 -3.96 43.11
C ASN A 235 -19.26 -5.05 42.07
N ALA A 236 -18.04 -5.07 41.54
CA ALA A 236 -17.61 -6.00 40.50
C ALA A 236 -16.12 -6.31 40.61
N THR A 237 -15.73 -7.50 40.16
CA THR A 237 -14.33 -7.87 39.98
C THR A 237 -13.83 -7.42 38.62
N ILE A 238 -12.59 -6.92 38.55
CA ILE A 238 -11.96 -6.50 37.29
C ILE A 238 -10.85 -7.49 36.94
N GLN A 239 -10.83 -7.95 35.70
CA GLN A 239 -9.80 -8.81 35.12
C GLN A 239 -9.42 -8.28 33.73
N PHE A 240 -8.18 -8.51 33.28
CA PHE A 240 -7.81 -8.18 31.90
C PHE A 240 -8.57 -9.06 30.91
N ALA A 241 -9.01 -8.48 29.79
CA ALA A 241 -9.54 -9.25 28.67
C ALA A 241 -8.39 -10.04 28.01
N PRO A 242 -8.65 -11.18 27.34
CA PRO A 242 -7.65 -11.89 26.56
C PRO A 242 -6.87 -10.98 25.60
N ALA A 243 -5.60 -11.29 25.37
CA ALA A 243 -4.78 -10.53 24.43
C ALA A 243 -5.34 -10.63 23.01
N THR A 244 -5.46 -9.48 22.32
CA THR A 244 -6.10 -9.41 21.00
C THR A 244 -5.17 -9.70 19.82
N THR A 245 -3.86 -9.66 20.11
CA THR A 245 -2.74 -9.86 19.19
C THR A 245 -1.69 -10.75 19.86
N ALA A 246 -0.76 -11.27 19.06
CA ALA A 246 0.50 -11.83 19.57
C ALA A 246 1.66 -11.34 18.70
N HIS A 247 2.84 -11.25 19.31
CA HIS A 247 4.11 -10.98 18.64
C HIS A 247 4.88 -12.30 18.51
N LEU A 248 5.51 -12.49 17.35
CA LEU A 248 6.34 -13.66 17.06
C LEU A 248 7.75 -13.18 16.74
N ILE A 249 8.74 -13.79 17.39
CA ILE A 249 10.16 -13.62 17.07
C ILE A 249 10.64 -14.96 16.52
N ILE A 250 10.94 -15.00 15.23
CA ILE A 250 11.37 -16.22 14.54
C ILE A 250 12.87 -16.43 14.71
N ASP A 251 13.28 -17.66 15.02
CA ASP A 251 14.68 -18.08 14.94
C ASP A 251 15.08 -18.27 13.45
N PRO A 252 15.97 -17.43 12.90
CA PRO A 252 16.40 -17.52 11.50
C PRO A 252 17.00 -18.87 11.12
N THR A 253 17.61 -19.58 12.07
CA THR A 253 18.32 -20.84 11.82
C THR A 253 17.38 -22.02 11.59
N THR A 254 16.11 -21.87 11.99
CA THR A 254 15.07 -22.91 11.89
C THR A 254 14.16 -22.74 10.69
N VAL A 255 14.29 -21.66 9.92
CA VAL A 255 13.38 -21.33 8.81
C VAL A 255 13.56 -22.30 7.65
N ARG A 256 12.46 -22.92 7.25
CA ARG A 256 12.35 -23.76 6.06
C ARG A 256 11.31 -23.14 5.13
N TYR A 257 11.76 -22.64 3.99
CA TYR A 257 10.87 -22.19 2.91
C TYR A 257 10.29 -23.40 2.14
N PRO A 258 9.11 -23.26 1.51
CA PRO A 258 8.58 -24.31 0.65
C PRO A 258 9.49 -24.54 -0.57
N GLU A 259 9.64 -25.80 -0.96
CA GLU A 259 10.37 -26.19 -2.18
C GLU A 259 9.61 -25.78 -3.46
N GLU A 260 8.28 -25.78 -3.40
CA GLU A 260 7.41 -25.31 -4.49
C GLU A 260 6.66 -24.03 -4.10
N TRP A 261 6.81 -22.98 -4.91
CA TRP A 261 6.14 -21.70 -4.71
C TRP A 261 4.81 -21.65 -5.47
N THR A 262 3.71 -22.01 -4.80
CA THR A 262 2.37 -22.00 -5.38
C THR A 262 1.81 -20.58 -5.52
N ASN A 263 2.17 -19.88 -6.60
CA ASN A 263 1.47 -18.68 -7.05
C ASN A 263 0.13 -19.08 -7.70
N LYS A 264 -0.98 -18.95 -6.96
CA LYS A 264 -2.33 -19.14 -7.52
C LYS A 264 -2.59 -18.17 -8.68
N ASP A 265 -2.14 -16.92 -8.55
CA ASP A 265 -2.26 -15.88 -9.59
C ASP A 265 -1.61 -16.31 -10.91
N ALA A 266 -0.42 -16.91 -10.86
CA ALA A 266 0.29 -17.42 -12.03
C ALA A 266 -0.37 -18.67 -12.66
N THR A 267 -1.23 -19.37 -11.91
CA THR A 267 -2.04 -20.47 -12.45
C THR A 267 -3.21 -19.90 -13.26
N GLN A 268 -3.83 -18.84 -12.74
CA GLN A 268 -4.94 -18.14 -13.40
C GLN A 268 -4.49 -17.41 -14.67
N GLU A 269 -3.32 -16.75 -14.66
CA GLU A 269 -2.70 -16.20 -15.88
C GLU A 269 -2.41 -17.28 -16.93
N ARG A 270 -1.93 -18.47 -16.53
CA ARG A 270 -1.68 -19.58 -17.46
C ARG A 270 -2.96 -20.15 -18.06
N GLU A 271 -4.05 -20.20 -17.31
CA GLU A 271 -5.36 -20.62 -17.83
C GLU A 271 -5.95 -19.59 -18.81
N ILE A 272 -5.80 -18.28 -18.51
CA ILE A 272 -6.21 -17.20 -19.42
C ILE A 272 -5.41 -17.26 -20.73
N ILE A 273 -4.07 -17.29 -20.66
CA ILE A 273 -3.20 -17.37 -21.85
C ILE A 273 -3.51 -18.61 -22.69
N LYS A 274 -3.79 -19.75 -22.04
CA LYS A 274 -4.15 -20.99 -22.74
C LYS A 274 -5.51 -20.88 -23.44
N ALA A 275 -6.52 -20.31 -22.77
CA ALA A 275 -7.82 -20.06 -23.37
C ALA A 275 -7.76 -19.04 -24.52
N GLU A 276 -6.85 -18.08 -24.48
CA GLU A 276 -6.67 -17.07 -25.53
C GLU A 276 -5.99 -17.68 -26.77
N LEU A 277 -4.96 -18.52 -26.57
CA LEU A 277 -4.34 -19.35 -27.63
C LEU A 277 -5.32 -20.36 -28.25
N ASP A 278 -6.15 -21.02 -27.45
CA ASP A 278 -7.17 -21.96 -27.93
C ASP A 278 -8.28 -21.24 -28.73
N ASN A 279 -8.59 -19.97 -28.41
CA ASN A 279 -9.51 -19.13 -29.17
C ASN A 279 -8.90 -18.63 -30.50
N GLU A 280 -7.63 -18.19 -30.52
CA GLU A 280 -6.95 -17.84 -31.77
C GLU A 280 -6.85 -19.03 -32.74
N ALA A 281 -6.66 -20.24 -32.22
CA ALA A 281 -6.65 -21.47 -33.02
C ALA A 281 -8.03 -21.84 -33.63
N GLN A 282 -9.13 -21.32 -33.08
CA GLN A 282 -10.50 -21.57 -33.56
C GLN A 282 -11.11 -20.42 -34.38
N GLY A 283 -10.45 -19.26 -34.42
CA GLY A 283 -10.92 -18.04 -35.10
C GLY A 283 -10.90 -18.04 -36.64
N VAL A 284 -10.59 -19.16 -37.30
CA VAL A 284 -10.55 -19.28 -38.77
C VAL A 284 -11.65 -20.21 -39.28
N ASN A 285 -12.92 -19.80 -39.14
CA ASN A 285 -14.01 -20.04 -40.12
C ASN A 285 -15.39 -19.59 -39.58
N ALA A 286 -15.90 -18.45 -40.07
CA ALA A 286 -17.28 -18.29 -40.59
C ALA A 286 -17.62 -16.80 -40.84
N ASN A 287 -17.96 -16.46 -42.09
CA ASN A 287 -18.60 -15.19 -42.45
C ASN A 287 -20.08 -15.44 -42.77
N THR A 288 -21.03 -14.80 -42.07
CA THR A 288 -22.38 -14.56 -42.63
C THR A 288 -23.14 -13.37 -42.01
N HIS A 289 -23.29 -12.31 -42.82
CA HIS A 289 -24.42 -11.35 -42.93
C HIS A 289 -25.38 -11.07 -41.74
N MET A 290 -25.49 -9.79 -41.31
CA MET A 290 -26.53 -8.84 -41.79
C MET A 290 -26.43 -7.41 -41.18
N THR A 291 -26.42 -6.41 -42.07
CA THR A 291 -27.30 -5.20 -42.18
C THR A 291 -28.20 -4.83 -40.96
N GLN A 292 -28.44 -3.57 -40.52
CA GLN A 292 -28.42 -2.20 -41.10
C GLN A 292 -27.85 -1.17 -40.04
N GLU A 293 -27.70 0.16 -40.19
CA GLU A 293 -28.08 1.16 -41.21
C GLU A 293 -27.19 2.45 -41.25
N SER A 294 -27.53 3.34 -42.19
CA SER A 294 -27.23 4.77 -42.47
C SER A 294 -26.96 5.74 -41.29
N GLN A 295 -26.21 6.86 -41.43
CA GLN A 295 -26.41 7.94 -42.42
C GLN A 295 -25.17 8.83 -42.71
N MET A 296 -25.07 9.28 -43.99
CA MET A 296 -24.64 10.59 -44.57
C MET A 296 -23.64 11.50 -43.79
N ILE A 297 -22.65 12.14 -44.43
CA ILE A 297 -22.80 13.15 -45.50
C ILE A 297 -21.75 13.02 -46.63
N LYS A 298 -22.14 13.50 -47.82
CA LYS A 298 -21.48 13.43 -49.13
C LYS A 298 -20.88 14.79 -49.55
N THR A 299 -19.78 14.82 -50.31
CA THR A 299 -19.49 15.76 -51.43
C THR A 299 -18.29 15.26 -52.26
N GLU A 300 -18.39 15.38 -53.59
CA GLU A 300 -17.43 14.87 -54.61
C GLU A 300 -16.38 15.97 -54.99
N LEU A 301 -15.42 15.87 -55.93
CA LEU A 301 -15.38 15.17 -57.23
C LEU A 301 -13.97 15.22 -57.91
N LEU A 302 -13.50 14.08 -58.50
CA LEU A 302 -12.53 13.92 -59.65
C LEU A 302 -11.07 14.51 -59.54
N ILE A 303 -10.01 14.10 -60.28
CA ILE A 303 -9.82 13.33 -61.55
C ILE A 303 -8.55 12.40 -61.50
N ASP A 304 -8.56 11.33 -62.31
CA ASP A 304 -7.49 10.47 -62.92
C ASP A 304 -6.07 11.10 -63.11
N THR A 305 -4.90 10.44 -62.95
CA THR A 305 -4.29 9.38 -63.81
C THR A 305 -2.97 8.80 -63.23
N THR A 306 -2.41 7.74 -63.85
CA THR A 306 -1.20 6.96 -63.48
C THR A 306 0.14 7.51 -64.09
N PRO A 307 1.31 6.82 -64.07
CA PRO A 307 2.21 6.56 -62.93
C PRO A 307 3.71 6.94 -63.18
N THR A 308 4.59 6.67 -62.19
CA THR A 308 6.07 6.42 -62.29
C THR A 308 7.04 7.58 -61.97
N SER A 309 7.96 7.34 -61.01
CA SER A 309 9.43 7.50 -61.08
C SER A 309 10.04 7.96 -59.74
N ASN A 310 11.26 7.47 -59.43
CA ASN A 310 11.99 7.75 -58.19
C ASN A 310 13.08 8.82 -58.41
N GLU A 311 13.24 9.76 -57.49
CA GLU A 311 14.53 10.29 -57.01
C GLU A 311 14.35 11.07 -55.69
N PRO A 312 15.42 11.33 -54.90
CA PRO A 312 15.30 11.53 -53.45
C PRO A 312 15.17 12.99 -53.00
N THR A 313 14.26 13.27 -52.07
CA THR A 313 14.08 14.59 -51.47
C THR A 313 14.80 14.73 -50.12
N GLU A 314 15.35 15.92 -49.87
CA GLU A 314 15.99 16.33 -48.61
C GLU A 314 15.10 16.17 -47.36
N PRO A 315 15.70 16.06 -46.15
CA PRO A 315 14.94 15.88 -44.91
C PRO A 315 14.05 17.10 -44.60
N ASN A 316 12.75 16.87 -44.71
CA ASN A 316 11.67 17.80 -44.40
C ASN A 316 11.77 18.32 -42.93
N PRO A 317 11.70 19.64 -42.66
CA PRO A 317 11.81 20.17 -41.31
C PRO A 317 10.69 19.66 -40.39
N THR A 318 11.07 19.29 -39.16
CA THR A 318 10.17 18.72 -38.15
C THR A 318 8.99 19.67 -37.84
N PRO A 319 7.74 19.19 -37.84
CA PRO A 319 6.58 20.07 -37.65
C PRO A 319 6.53 20.68 -36.24
N THR A 320 6.58 22.01 -36.18
CA THR A 320 6.47 22.78 -34.92
C THR A 320 5.11 22.56 -34.26
N ILE A 321 5.09 21.87 -33.12
CA ILE A 321 3.85 21.60 -32.37
C ILE A 321 3.36 22.87 -31.69
N ILE A 322 2.26 23.43 -32.21
CA ILE A 322 1.55 24.55 -31.59
C ILE A 322 0.84 24.05 -30.33
N ARG A 323 1.35 24.43 -29.15
CA ARG A 323 0.74 24.17 -27.84
C ARG A 323 -0.30 25.22 -27.48
N GLU A 324 -1.29 24.85 -26.66
CA GLU A 324 -2.27 25.80 -26.14
C GLU A 324 -1.65 26.81 -25.16
N LYS A 325 -2.23 28.00 -25.04
CA LYS A 325 -1.62 29.11 -24.27
C LYS A 325 -1.46 28.79 -22.78
N TRP A 326 -2.44 28.13 -22.15
CA TRP A 326 -2.33 27.67 -20.76
C TRP A 326 -1.20 26.64 -20.59
N GLU A 327 -0.98 25.79 -21.59
CA GLU A 327 0.05 24.75 -21.57
C GLU A 327 1.44 25.37 -21.64
N GLN A 328 1.64 26.34 -22.53
CA GLN A 328 2.87 27.14 -22.61
C GLN A 328 3.17 27.86 -21.29
N ASN A 329 2.15 28.46 -20.66
CA ASN A 329 2.29 29.14 -19.37
C ASN A 329 2.67 28.16 -18.24
N LEU A 330 2.03 26.99 -18.17
CA LEU A 330 2.32 25.93 -17.20
C LEU A 330 3.77 25.43 -17.34
N ILE A 331 4.20 25.07 -18.55
CA ILE A 331 5.57 24.62 -18.84
C ILE A 331 6.56 25.71 -18.43
N THR A 332 6.33 26.96 -18.84
CA THR A 332 7.23 28.08 -18.56
C THR A 332 7.36 28.35 -17.06
N ALA A 333 6.24 28.36 -16.33
CA ALA A 333 6.24 28.54 -14.88
C ALA A 333 6.97 27.40 -14.16
N SER A 334 6.80 26.16 -14.61
CA SER A 334 7.43 24.97 -14.04
C SER A 334 8.94 24.98 -14.24
N ILE A 335 9.41 25.20 -15.47
CA ILE A 335 10.85 25.26 -15.78
C ILE A 335 11.50 26.47 -15.09
N LYS A 336 10.80 27.60 -14.93
CA LYS A 336 11.28 28.75 -14.16
C LYS A 336 11.45 28.41 -12.67
N ALA A 337 10.47 27.74 -12.05
CA ALA A 337 10.54 27.32 -10.65
C ALA A 337 11.68 26.32 -10.42
N ILE A 338 11.83 25.33 -11.31
CA ILE A 338 12.91 24.34 -11.27
C ILE A 338 14.30 25.00 -11.30
N ARG A 339 14.50 25.95 -12.23
CA ARG A 339 15.79 26.67 -12.39
C ARG A 339 16.11 27.64 -11.26
N ALA A 340 15.11 28.05 -10.47
CA ALA A 340 15.32 28.94 -9.32
C ALA A 340 15.98 28.24 -8.11
N LEU A 341 16.02 26.91 -8.08
CA LEU A 341 16.55 26.12 -6.97
C LEU A 341 17.99 25.63 -7.27
N PRO A 342 19.01 26.04 -6.49
CA PRO A 342 20.41 25.69 -6.78
C PRO A 342 20.70 24.17 -6.79
N HIS A 343 20.01 23.39 -5.96
CA HIS A 343 20.19 21.94 -5.89
C HIS A 343 19.76 21.19 -7.16
N ASN A 344 18.96 21.81 -8.03
CA ASN A 344 18.55 21.20 -9.30
C ASN A 344 19.62 21.28 -10.40
N GLN A 345 20.63 22.15 -10.28
CA GLN A 345 21.50 22.53 -11.41
C GLN A 345 22.27 21.36 -12.04
N ASN A 346 22.65 20.36 -11.24
CA ASN A 346 23.38 19.16 -11.69
C ASN A 346 22.58 17.85 -11.50
N ALA A 347 21.30 17.93 -11.13
CA ALA A 347 20.47 16.75 -10.86
C ALA A 347 19.84 16.19 -12.15
N ILE A 348 19.81 14.86 -12.28
CA ILE A 348 19.14 14.16 -13.39
C ILE A 348 17.61 14.34 -13.29
N ILE A 349 17.08 14.29 -12.07
CA ILE A 349 15.70 14.60 -11.73
C ILE A 349 15.70 15.91 -10.95
N GLN A 350 14.95 16.89 -11.43
CA GLN A 350 14.88 18.24 -10.89
C GLN A 350 13.45 18.51 -10.41
N THR A 351 13.27 19.03 -9.21
CA THR A 351 11.94 19.20 -8.61
C THR A 351 11.72 20.62 -8.10
N ALA A 352 10.53 21.19 -8.28
CA ALA A 352 10.13 22.45 -7.64
C ALA A 352 8.61 22.57 -7.48
N PRO A 353 8.11 23.24 -6.42
CA PRO A 353 6.70 23.59 -6.32
C PRO A 353 6.29 24.55 -7.44
N VAL A 354 5.09 24.36 -8.01
CA VAL A 354 4.54 25.21 -9.07
C VAL A 354 3.06 25.52 -8.81
N GLY A 355 2.78 26.77 -8.42
CA GLY A 355 1.46 27.13 -7.88
C GLY A 355 1.24 26.52 -6.49
N SER A 356 0.00 26.57 -5.99
CA SER A 356 -0.31 26.25 -4.59
C SER A 356 -0.58 24.77 -4.27
N LYS A 357 -0.67 23.91 -5.29
CA LYS A 357 -1.10 22.50 -5.16
C LYS A 357 -0.37 21.52 -6.08
N HIS A 358 0.69 21.94 -6.76
CA HIS A 358 1.40 21.09 -7.70
C HIS A 358 2.91 21.15 -7.52
N THR A 359 3.58 20.05 -7.84
CA THR A 359 5.04 19.97 -7.93
C THR A 359 5.42 19.63 -9.36
N ALA A 360 6.32 20.42 -9.94
CA ALA A 360 6.96 20.13 -11.21
C ALA A 360 8.15 19.19 -10.98
N ILE A 361 8.23 18.15 -11.80
CA ILE A 361 9.35 17.22 -11.87
C ILE A 361 9.85 17.22 -13.31
N TYR A 362 11.12 17.54 -13.52
CA TYR A 362 11.76 17.55 -14.83
C TYR A 362 12.93 16.57 -14.85
N SER A 363 12.94 15.70 -15.86
CA SER A 363 14.00 14.73 -16.07
C SER A 363 14.87 15.17 -17.25
N THR A 364 16.15 15.45 -16.98
CA THR A 364 17.11 15.92 -17.99
C THR A 364 17.51 14.82 -18.97
N SER A 365 17.42 13.55 -18.56
CA SER A 365 17.82 12.38 -19.37
C SER A 365 16.88 12.10 -20.55
N ASN A 366 15.61 12.51 -20.47
CA ASN A 366 14.60 12.33 -21.52
C ASN A 366 13.90 13.64 -21.92
N ASN A 367 14.25 14.78 -21.29
CA ASN A 367 13.62 16.08 -21.48
C ASN A 367 12.10 16.10 -21.20
N THR A 368 11.63 15.26 -20.27
CA THR A 368 10.23 15.16 -19.89
C THR A 368 9.90 16.01 -18.67
N LEU A 369 8.86 16.84 -18.76
CA LEU A 369 8.24 17.55 -17.64
C LEU A 369 6.98 16.80 -17.20
N GLN A 370 6.88 16.54 -15.89
CA GLN A 370 5.70 16.02 -15.20
C GLN A 370 5.22 17.05 -14.17
N ILE A 371 3.90 17.07 -13.94
CA ILE A 371 3.27 17.85 -12.88
C ILE A 371 2.46 16.88 -12.02
N ILE A 372 2.78 16.80 -10.73
CA ILE A 372 2.03 16.01 -9.76
C ILE A 372 1.15 16.90 -8.88
N ASN A 373 0.01 16.37 -8.42
CA ASN A 373 -0.87 17.03 -7.45
C ASN A 373 -0.45 16.77 -5.99
N ASP A 374 -1.23 17.28 -5.03
CA ASP A 374 -1.10 17.05 -3.59
C ASP A 374 -1.29 15.59 -3.14
N GLN A 375 -1.81 14.75 -4.04
CA GLN A 375 -2.00 13.29 -3.87
C GLN A 375 -0.91 12.47 -4.59
N GLN A 376 0.17 13.11 -5.04
CA GLN A 376 1.30 12.53 -5.80
C GLN A 376 0.92 11.91 -7.17
N GLN A 377 -0.27 12.18 -7.69
CA GLN A 377 -0.73 11.71 -9.00
C GLN A 377 -0.22 12.63 -10.12
N VAL A 378 0.28 12.05 -11.22
CA VAL A 378 0.68 12.81 -12.42
C VAL A 378 -0.55 13.34 -13.15
N VAL A 379 -0.78 14.66 -13.07
CA VAL A 379 -1.92 15.34 -13.71
C VAL A 379 -1.56 15.94 -15.08
N TYR A 380 -0.28 16.10 -15.39
CA TYR A 380 0.18 16.52 -16.71
C TYR A 380 1.57 15.96 -17.00
N GLN A 381 1.82 15.54 -18.24
CA GLN A 381 3.15 15.19 -18.72
C GLN A 381 3.34 15.63 -20.18
N ALA A 382 4.49 16.24 -20.48
CA ALA A 382 4.96 16.44 -21.84
C ALA A 382 6.47 16.25 -21.97
N THR A 383 6.91 15.60 -23.04
CA THR A 383 8.29 15.65 -23.50
C THR A 383 8.52 16.95 -24.26
N ARG A 384 9.72 17.52 -24.16
CA ARG A 384 10.15 18.67 -24.95
C ARG A 384 9.82 18.45 -26.44
N ASP A 385 9.26 19.48 -27.06
CA ASP A 385 8.89 19.52 -28.48
C ASP A 385 7.91 18.41 -28.95
N GLN A 386 7.25 17.69 -28.02
CA GLN A 386 6.18 16.70 -28.26
C GLN A 386 4.86 17.10 -27.60
N ARG A 387 3.70 16.69 -28.14
CA ARG A 387 2.39 16.88 -27.48
C ARG A 387 2.39 16.28 -26.07
N ALA A 388 1.54 16.82 -25.19
CA ALA A 388 1.32 16.24 -23.86
C ALA A 388 0.85 14.78 -23.99
N THR A 389 1.52 13.89 -23.26
CA THR A 389 1.19 12.46 -23.16
C THR A 389 0.21 12.18 -22.02
N ILE A 390 0.17 13.05 -21.01
CA ILE A 390 -0.87 13.06 -19.98
C ILE A 390 -1.41 14.49 -19.83
N ASN A 391 -2.73 14.63 -19.76
CA ASN A 391 -3.40 15.89 -19.45
C ASN A 391 -4.73 15.63 -18.72
N TYR A 392 -4.65 15.43 -17.40
CA TYR A 392 -5.80 15.29 -16.50
C TYR A 392 -6.10 16.59 -15.75
N LEU A 393 -5.59 17.73 -16.22
CA LEU A 393 -5.93 19.03 -15.66
C LEU A 393 -7.39 19.37 -15.96
N THR A 394 -8.15 19.68 -14.92
CA THR A 394 -9.53 20.18 -15.05
C THR A 394 -9.56 21.53 -15.76
N GLU A 395 -10.68 21.87 -16.40
CA GLU A 395 -10.86 23.18 -17.06
C GLU A 395 -10.65 24.36 -16.12
N LYS A 396 -10.92 24.20 -14.82
CA LYS A 396 -10.59 25.19 -13.78
C LYS A 396 -9.08 25.38 -13.62
N GLN A 397 -8.29 24.30 -13.65
CA GLN A 397 -6.82 24.37 -13.60
C GLN A 397 -6.24 24.92 -14.91
N LYS A 398 -6.77 24.52 -16.08
CA LYS A 398 -6.37 25.12 -17.37
C LYS A 398 -6.66 26.62 -17.40
N SER A 399 -7.83 27.05 -16.92
CA SER A 399 -8.21 28.47 -16.84
C SER A 399 -7.29 29.29 -15.91
N TYR A 400 -6.84 28.71 -14.80
CA TYR A 400 -5.81 29.32 -13.96
C TYR A 400 -4.50 29.55 -14.74
N TRP A 401 -4.02 28.55 -15.48
CA TRP A 401 -2.80 28.72 -16.28
C TRP A 401 -2.99 29.60 -17.52
N GLN A 402 -4.19 29.64 -18.12
CA GLN A 402 -4.56 30.56 -19.22
C GLN A 402 -4.44 32.04 -18.80
N THR A 403 -4.73 32.33 -17.53
CA THR A 403 -4.71 33.69 -16.95
C THR A 403 -3.43 34.02 -16.17
N SER A 404 -2.56 33.05 -15.92
CA SER A 404 -1.33 33.21 -15.13
C SER A 404 -0.18 33.90 -15.89
N THR A 405 -0.37 35.15 -16.28
CA THR A 405 0.69 36.01 -16.82
C THR A 405 1.53 36.66 -15.71
N GLY A 406 2.50 35.90 -15.19
CA GLY A 406 3.75 36.42 -14.62
C GLY A 406 3.75 37.15 -13.27
N LYS A 407 2.60 37.43 -12.63
CA LYS A 407 2.56 38.30 -11.41
C LYS A 407 2.50 37.60 -10.04
N ASN A 408 2.10 36.34 -9.92
CA ASN A 408 1.75 35.72 -8.62
C ASN A 408 2.68 34.57 -8.18
N GLN A 409 3.99 34.83 -8.00
CA GLN A 409 4.93 33.84 -7.44
C GLN A 409 5.82 34.35 -6.29
N GLN A 410 5.61 35.57 -5.78
CA GLN A 410 6.49 36.20 -4.76
C GLN A 410 5.91 36.17 -3.33
N SER A 411 4.94 35.30 -3.04
CA SER A 411 4.15 35.36 -1.79
C SER A 411 4.12 34.04 -0.99
N GLN A 412 5.12 33.16 -1.16
CA GLN A 412 5.20 31.87 -0.44
C GLN A 412 6.60 31.52 0.11
N SER A 413 7.51 32.50 0.24
CA SER A 413 8.80 32.33 0.93
C SER A 413 8.79 32.78 2.39
N GLU A 414 7.64 33.15 2.95
CA GLU A 414 7.46 33.53 4.36
C GLU A 414 6.30 32.74 4.98
N ARG A 415 6.62 31.57 5.55
CA ARG A 415 5.90 30.91 6.65
C ARG A 415 6.70 29.74 7.21
#